data_AF-A0A523SLJ1-F1
#
_entry.id   AF-A0A523SLJ1-F1
#
_cell.length_a   1.000
_cell.length_b   1.000
_cell.length_c   1.000
_cell.angle_alpha   90.00
_cell.angle_beta   90.00
_cell.angle_gamma   90.00
#
_symmetry.space_group_name_H-M   'P 1'
#
loop_
_entity.id
_entity.type
_entity.pdbx_description
1 polymer ?
#
loop_
_entity_poly.entity_id
_entity_poly.type
_entity_poly.pdbx_seq_one_letter_code
_entity_poly.pdbx_strand_id
1 'polypeptide(L)'
;MIEMNKHALTSFTILCLLSTVFLMELVMNIQIVEAVIDIVYIRADGSVDPPSPAISTIDNVTYTFAGNIAGRVVIQRDNIIIDGSGHTLSWIGTGVGMNLTSVSNVTIKNMEIEGFQYGIRLEQSSNNNVFGSNIKDNWCGIWIQNSLNNIISEDTVESNTYGVWIWASNNTLSENIIANSSISGIVIDADSSDNTLSGNEIMNNARGIWVISASDNRFYHNSFIENTQQVHISMSVYANVWDDGYPSGGNYWSDYAGVDLYSGASQNETGSDGIGDNPYFMDVHNQDNYPLMTPITPLYYELLEAYNALLADYQDLNSTYHELLNDYSELQSNYDSLNLAYYELAQNHTLLQNSFDSLTTSYNELQEQYSSLNSTYNELQLEQEPIMNELNNVRNLMYIFITTTIILIAITVYFATRKPKT
;
A
#
# COMPACT_ATOMS: atom_id res chain seq x y z
N MET A 1 4.43 -19.26 -102.94
CA MET A 1 5.05 -18.05 -102.35
C MET A 1 4.14 -17.58 -101.22
N ILE A 2 4.55 -17.47 -99.97
CA ILE A 2 5.69 -17.97 -99.21
C ILE A 2 5.03 -18.26 -97.85
N GLU A 3 5.34 -19.44 -97.30
CA GLU A 3 5.18 -19.78 -95.90
C GLU A 3 5.37 -18.53 -95.04
N MET A 4 4.27 -18.01 -94.51
CA MET A 4 4.34 -16.98 -93.49
C MET A 4 5.02 -17.64 -92.31
N ASN A 5 6.33 -17.37 -92.23
CA ASN A 5 7.32 -18.09 -91.47
C ASN A 5 6.79 -18.26 -90.04
N LYS A 6 6.49 -19.49 -89.60
CA LYS A 6 5.98 -19.75 -88.25
C LYS A 6 6.86 -19.09 -87.19
N HIS A 7 8.15 -18.96 -87.48
CA HIS A 7 9.13 -18.21 -86.69
C HIS A 7 8.85 -16.71 -86.57
N ALA A 8 8.32 -16.06 -87.61
CA ALA A 8 7.99 -14.63 -87.57
C ALA A 8 6.74 -14.38 -86.71
N LEU A 9 5.72 -15.25 -86.81
CA LEU A 9 4.52 -15.13 -85.99
C LEU A 9 4.80 -15.44 -84.51
N THR A 10 5.60 -16.46 -84.22
CA THR A 10 6.03 -16.76 -82.85
C THR A 10 6.95 -15.68 -82.28
N SER A 11 7.83 -15.09 -83.09
CA SER A 11 8.68 -13.97 -82.65
C SER A 11 7.84 -12.72 -82.33
N PHE A 12 6.80 -12.45 -83.11
CA PHE A 12 5.91 -11.31 -82.86
C PHE A 12 5.07 -11.51 -81.59
N THR A 13 4.53 -12.72 -81.36
CA THR A 13 3.77 -13.00 -80.13
C THR A 13 4.65 -12.99 -78.88
N ILE A 14 5.89 -13.48 -78.97
CA ILE A 14 6.87 -13.39 -77.87
C ILE A 14 7.22 -11.92 -77.58
N LEU A 15 7.38 -11.10 -78.61
CA LEU A 15 7.68 -9.67 -78.43
C LEU A 15 6.52 -8.92 -77.76
N CYS A 16 5.27 -9.22 -78.12
CA CYS A 16 4.09 -8.67 -77.45
C CYS A 16 3.94 -9.15 -76.00
N LEU A 17 4.26 -10.41 -75.69
CA LEU A 17 4.23 -10.92 -74.32
C LEU A 17 5.33 -10.31 -73.46
N LEU A 18 6.52 -10.11 -74.01
CA LEU A 18 7.63 -9.44 -73.31
C LEU A 18 7.30 -7.96 -73.06
N SER A 19 6.65 -7.28 -74.00
CA SER A 19 6.27 -5.88 -73.79
C SER A 19 5.15 -5.73 -72.76
N THR A 20 4.19 -6.66 -72.68
CA THR A 20 3.15 -6.62 -71.65
C THR A 20 3.68 -6.99 -70.27
N VAL A 21 4.61 -7.94 -70.16
CA VAL A 21 5.31 -8.25 -68.90
C VAL A 21 6.15 -7.05 -68.45
N PHE A 22 6.87 -6.40 -69.37
CA PHE A 22 7.67 -5.21 -69.07
C PHE A 22 6.79 -4.01 -68.65
N LEU A 23 5.61 -3.84 -69.28
CA LEU A 23 4.62 -2.84 -68.86
C LEU A 23 3.99 -3.18 -67.49
N MET A 24 3.75 -4.45 -67.18
CA MET A 24 3.29 -4.87 -65.85
C MET A 24 4.37 -4.67 -64.78
N GLU A 25 5.63 -4.95 -65.09
CA GLU A 25 6.77 -4.67 -64.20
C GLU A 25 6.94 -3.15 -63.98
N LEU A 26 6.74 -2.32 -65.00
CA LEU A 26 6.74 -0.86 -64.84
C LEU A 26 5.57 -0.37 -63.96
N VAL A 27 4.38 -0.97 -64.10
CA VAL A 27 3.20 -0.61 -63.31
C VAL A 27 3.33 -1.07 -61.85
N MET A 28 4.07 -2.14 -61.56
CA MET A 28 4.37 -2.60 -60.20
C MET A 28 5.62 -1.96 -59.57
N ASN A 29 6.33 -1.09 -60.29
CA ASN A 29 7.49 -0.34 -59.78
C ASN A 29 7.20 1.15 -59.60
N ILE A 30 5.93 1.52 -59.43
CA ILE A 30 5.56 2.77 -58.77
C ILE A 30 5.91 2.57 -57.30
N GLN A 31 7.13 2.98 -56.91
CA GLN A 31 7.37 3.32 -55.52
C GLN A 31 6.33 4.37 -55.15
N ILE A 32 5.43 4.03 -54.22
CA ILE A 32 4.73 5.05 -53.46
C ILE A 32 5.86 5.83 -52.78
N VAL A 33 6.20 6.98 -53.33
CA VAL A 33 6.97 7.98 -52.61
C VAL A 33 6.03 8.37 -51.49
N GLU A 34 6.18 7.74 -50.32
CA GLU A 34 5.57 8.26 -49.10
C GLU A 34 5.95 9.74 -49.06
N ALA A 35 4.94 10.60 -49.01
CA ALA A 35 5.19 12.02 -48.89
C ALA A 35 6.07 12.18 -47.65
N VAL A 36 7.30 12.68 -47.84
CA VAL A 36 8.19 13.02 -46.73
C VAL A 36 7.51 14.18 -46.01
N ILE A 37 6.73 13.86 -44.99
CA ILE A 37 6.13 14.86 -44.13
C ILE A 37 7.26 15.36 -43.22
N ASP A 38 7.83 16.49 -43.59
CA ASP A 38 8.94 17.10 -42.85
C ASP A 38 8.53 17.41 -41.40
N ILE A 39 7.30 17.89 -41.19
CA ILE A 39 6.76 18.18 -39.85
C ILE A 39 5.28 17.80 -39.77
N VAL A 40 4.93 17.04 -38.74
CA VAL A 40 3.55 16.78 -38.30
C VAL A 40 3.28 17.62 -37.04
N TYR A 41 2.15 18.31 -37.01
CA TYR A 41 1.69 19.08 -35.87
C TYR A 41 0.51 18.37 -35.21
N ILE A 42 0.54 18.23 -33.89
CA ILE A 42 -0.68 18.05 -33.09
C ILE A 42 -1.11 19.45 -32.66
N ARG A 43 -2.07 20.00 -33.38
CA ARG A 43 -2.53 21.39 -33.23
C ARG A 43 -3.28 21.58 -31.92
N ALA A 44 -3.35 22.83 -31.47
CA ALA A 44 -4.08 23.21 -30.25
C ALA A 44 -5.55 22.79 -30.26
N ASP A 45 -6.20 22.73 -31.43
CA ASP A 45 -7.59 22.27 -31.59
C ASP A 45 -7.75 20.73 -31.58
N GLY A 46 -6.63 20.00 -31.52
CA GLY A 46 -6.59 18.54 -31.53
C GLY A 46 -6.42 17.91 -32.92
N SER A 47 -6.41 18.71 -33.99
CA SER A 47 -6.17 18.19 -35.33
C SER A 47 -4.72 17.79 -35.55
N VAL A 48 -4.51 16.76 -36.39
CA VAL A 48 -3.18 16.38 -36.91
C VAL A 48 -2.98 17.06 -38.26
N ASP A 49 -1.91 17.83 -38.41
CA ASP A 49 -1.65 18.66 -39.59
C ASP A 49 -0.19 18.53 -40.09
N PRO A 50 0.06 18.17 -41.37
CA PRO A 50 -0.94 17.64 -42.29
C PRO A 50 -1.53 16.33 -41.76
N PRO A 51 -2.77 15.96 -42.17
CA PRO A 51 -3.34 14.67 -41.81
C PRO A 51 -2.36 13.55 -42.15
N SER A 52 -1.94 12.80 -41.14
CA SER A 52 -0.96 11.72 -41.27
C SER A 52 -1.61 10.40 -40.83
N PRO A 53 -1.63 9.36 -41.68
CA PRO A 53 -2.15 8.05 -41.26
C PRO A 53 -1.27 7.38 -40.20
N ALA A 54 -0.03 7.85 -40.03
CA ALA A 54 0.89 7.33 -39.02
C ALA A 54 0.56 7.82 -37.60
N ILE A 55 -0.33 8.81 -37.42
CA ILE A 55 -0.82 9.24 -36.11
C ILE A 55 -2.35 9.17 -36.13
N SER A 56 -2.90 8.37 -35.23
CA SER A 56 -4.34 8.22 -35.06
C SER A 56 -4.79 8.70 -33.69
N THR A 57 -6.00 9.21 -33.60
CA THR A 57 -6.66 9.53 -32.33
C THR A 57 -8.16 9.24 -32.48
N ILE A 58 -8.79 8.78 -31.40
CA ILE A 58 -10.23 8.50 -31.35
C ILE A 58 -10.99 9.44 -30.39
N ASP A 59 -10.27 10.11 -29.50
CA ASP A 59 -10.81 10.90 -28.38
C ASP A 59 -10.23 12.34 -28.31
N ASN A 60 -9.26 12.69 -29.18
CA ASN A 60 -8.49 13.94 -29.14
C ASN A 60 -7.74 14.18 -27.82
N VAL A 61 -7.46 13.09 -27.09
CA VAL A 61 -6.66 13.06 -25.86
C VAL A 61 -5.47 12.12 -26.06
N THR A 62 -5.70 10.93 -26.59
CA THR A 62 -4.66 9.94 -26.88
C THR A 62 -4.37 9.92 -28.37
N TYR A 63 -3.12 10.22 -28.72
CA TYR A 63 -2.57 10.15 -30.07
C TYR A 63 -1.62 8.96 -30.12
N THR A 64 -1.94 7.98 -30.95
CA THR A 64 -1.19 6.74 -31.06
C THR A 64 -0.53 6.65 -32.43
N PHE A 65 0.77 6.35 -32.44
CA PHE A 65 1.46 6.07 -33.69
C PHE A 65 0.97 4.72 -34.24
N ALA A 66 0.62 4.70 -35.51
CA ALA A 66 0.18 3.51 -36.24
C ALA A 66 1.27 2.96 -37.18
N GLY A 67 2.43 3.61 -37.21
CA GLY A 67 3.57 3.29 -38.04
C GLY A 67 4.75 4.21 -37.73
N ASN A 68 5.90 3.91 -38.31
CA ASN A 68 7.09 4.74 -38.17
C ASN A 68 6.90 6.09 -38.88
N ILE A 69 7.53 7.14 -38.36
CA ILE A 69 7.46 8.49 -38.90
C ILE A 69 8.88 8.95 -39.23
N ALA A 70 9.15 9.16 -40.52
CA ALA A 70 10.35 9.83 -41.00
C ALA A 70 10.10 11.34 -41.08
N GLY A 71 10.29 12.05 -39.98
CA GLY A 71 9.91 13.47 -39.87
C GLY A 71 10.06 14.01 -38.45
N ARG A 72 9.47 15.18 -38.21
CA ARG A 72 9.43 15.85 -36.91
C ARG A 72 8.01 15.99 -36.41
N VAL A 73 7.80 15.97 -35.10
CA VAL A 73 6.50 16.13 -34.46
C VAL A 73 6.52 17.37 -33.56
N VAL A 74 5.57 18.28 -33.77
CA VAL A 74 5.40 19.48 -32.94
C VAL A 74 4.08 19.41 -32.20
N ILE A 75 4.15 19.53 -30.88
CA ILE A 75 2.99 19.46 -29.99
C ILE A 75 2.60 20.87 -29.59
N GLN A 76 1.35 21.24 -29.85
CA GLN A 76 0.79 22.57 -29.55
C GLN A 76 -0.44 22.48 -28.65
N ARG A 77 -0.63 21.35 -27.98
CA ARG A 77 -1.83 21.02 -27.22
C ARG A 77 -1.44 20.42 -25.87
N ASP A 78 -2.13 20.90 -24.83
CA ASP A 78 -2.00 20.43 -23.46
C ASP A 78 -2.93 19.25 -23.18
N ASN A 79 -2.67 18.51 -22.09
CA ASN A 79 -3.53 17.44 -21.58
C ASN A 79 -3.73 16.30 -22.58
N ILE A 80 -2.65 15.84 -23.20
CA ILE A 80 -2.69 14.76 -24.19
C ILE A 80 -1.62 13.71 -23.92
N ILE A 81 -1.84 12.52 -24.48
CA ILE A 81 -0.91 11.40 -24.45
C ILE A 81 -0.47 11.13 -25.88
N ILE A 82 0.82 10.98 -26.09
CA ILE A 82 1.45 10.57 -27.35
C ILE A 82 2.10 9.22 -27.07
N ASP A 83 1.44 8.17 -27.55
CA ASP A 83 1.87 6.79 -27.42
C ASP A 83 2.50 6.33 -28.75
N GLY A 84 3.80 6.10 -28.75
CA GLY A 84 4.48 5.60 -29.94
C GLY A 84 4.14 4.15 -30.29
N SER A 85 3.58 3.37 -29.35
CA SER A 85 3.28 1.95 -29.55
C SER A 85 4.45 1.13 -30.11
N GLY A 86 5.68 1.50 -29.73
CA GLY A 86 6.93 0.89 -30.18
C GLY A 86 7.41 1.34 -31.56
N HIS A 87 6.73 2.30 -32.20
CA HIS A 87 7.13 2.83 -33.50
C HIS A 87 8.25 3.87 -33.38
N THR A 88 9.01 3.99 -34.48
CA THR A 88 10.18 4.86 -34.58
C THR A 88 9.79 6.23 -35.15
N LEU A 89 10.22 7.30 -34.49
CA LEU A 89 10.33 8.65 -35.02
C LEU A 89 11.79 8.88 -35.41
N SER A 90 12.08 9.09 -36.69
CA SER A 90 13.46 9.23 -37.15
C SER A 90 13.66 10.35 -38.17
N TRP A 91 14.89 10.87 -38.22
CA TRP A 91 15.29 11.87 -39.20
C TRP A 91 16.78 11.77 -39.55
N ILE A 92 17.18 12.47 -40.61
CA ILE A 92 18.59 12.63 -40.97
C ILE A 92 18.85 14.12 -41.14
N GLY A 93 19.21 14.80 -40.05
CA GLY A 93 19.61 16.21 -40.13
C GLY A 93 19.45 17.00 -38.83
N THR A 94 19.56 18.31 -38.97
CA THR A 94 19.39 19.27 -37.87
C THR A 94 17.90 19.52 -37.61
N GLY A 95 17.45 19.35 -36.37
CA GLY A 95 16.04 19.52 -36.02
C GLY A 95 15.69 18.87 -34.69
N VAL A 96 14.45 19.09 -34.24
CA VAL A 96 13.89 18.47 -33.04
C VAL A 96 12.94 17.36 -33.47
N GLY A 97 13.11 16.16 -32.92
CA GLY A 97 12.22 15.03 -33.17
C GLY A 97 10.85 15.31 -32.62
N MET A 98 10.75 15.42 -31.30
CA MET A 98 9.51 15.76 -30.63
C MET A 98 9.63 17.08 -29.88
N ASN A 99 8.89 18.08 -30.34
CA ASN A 99 9.00 19.44 -29.84
C ASN A 99 7.80 19.84 -28.97
N LEU A 100 8.07 20.08 -27.69
CA LEU A 100 7.12 20.58 -26.71
C LEU A 100 7.55 21.99 -26.29
N THR A 101 6.97 22.99 -26.96
CA THR A 101 7.21 24.40 -26.63
C THR A 101 5.94 25.01 -26.04
N SER A 102 6.03 25.54 -24.82
CA SER A 102 4.92 26.20 -24.13
C SER A 102 3.67 25.33 -23.97
N VAL A 103 3.86 24.04 -23.67
CA VAL A 103 2.77 23.09 -23.40
C VAL A 103 2.87 22.50 -22.00
N SER A 104 1.78 21.94 -21.49
CA SER A 104 1.72 21.34 -20.16
C SER A 104 0.84 20.09 -20.12
N ASN A 105 1.14 19.20 -19.17
CA ASN A 105 0.40 17.96 -18.99
C ASN A 105 0.37 17.09 -20.25
N VAL A 106 1.52 17.00 -20.93
CA VAL A 106 1.71 16.10 -22.06
C VAL A 106 2.48 14.87 -21.60
N THR A 107 1.97 13.70 -21.96
CA THR A 107 2.66 12.43 -21.75
C THR A 107 3.21 11.91 -23.07
N ILE A 108 4.49 11.55 -23.09
CA ILE A 108 5.18 10.86 -24.17
C ILE A 108 5.56 9.49 -23.68
N LYS A 109 5.26 8.44 -24.45
CA LYS A 109 5.69 7.09 -24.08
C LYS A 109 5.86 6.13 -25.24
N ASN A 110 6.55 5.01 -24.95
CA ASN A 110 6.61 3.82 -25.79
C ASN A 110 7.06 4.11 -27.23
N MET A 111 8.15 4.86 -27.42
CA MET A 111 8.64 5.18 -28.77
C MET A 111 10.14 5.05 -28.90
N GLU A 112 10.59 4.88 -30.13
CA GLU A 112 12.01 4.99 -30.50
C GLU A 112 12.23 6.34 -31.20
N ILE A 113 13.23 7.12 -30.77
CA ILE A 113 13.52 8.46 -31.33
C ILE A 113 15.00 8.55 -31.72
N GLU A 114 15.28 8.76 -33.01
CA GLU A 114 16.66 8.75 -33.52
C GLU A 114 17.00 9.75 -34.63
N GLY A 115 18.27 10.17 -34.68
CA GLY A 115 18.84 10.94 -35.79
C GLY A 115 18.55 12.46 -35.80
N PHE A 116 18.19 13.03 -34.65
CA PHE A 116 17.89 14.46 -34.49
C PHE A 116 19.02 15.26 -33.86
N GLN A 117 18.94 16.59 -33.97
CA GLN A 117 19.74 17.46 -33.09
C GLN A 117 19.24 17.37 -31.65
N TYR A 118 17.92 17.37 -31.46
CA TYR A 118 17.28 17.14 -30.16
C TYR A 118 16.24 16.04 -30.34
N GLY A 119 16.38 14.90 -29.69
CA GLY A 119 15.37 13.83 -29.75
C GLY A 119 14.03 14.34 -29.23
N ILE A 120 14.02 14.78 -27.97
CA ILE A 120 12.88 15.44 -27.31
C ILE A 120 13.32 16.81 -26.79
N ARG A 121 12.50 17.84 -27.01
CA ARG A 121 12.71 19.18 -26.44
C ARG A 121 11.52 19.60 -25.59
N LEU A 122 11.79 19.96 -24.34
CA LEU A 122 10.86 20.55 -23.37
C LEU A 122 11.27 22.01 -23.10
N GLU A 123 10.75 22.94 -23.87
CA GLU A 123 11.07 24.37 -23.76
C GLU A 123 9.89 25.17 -23.22
N GLN A 124 10.06 25.84 -22.08
CA GLN A 124 8.96 26.57 -21.42
C GLN A 124 7.73 25.69 -21.17
N SER A 125 7.95 24.40 -20.92
CA SER A 125 6.91 23.38 -20.88
C SER A 125 6.95 22.67 -19.52
N SER A 126 5.82 22.61 -18.84
CA SER A 126 5.79 22.19 -17.42
C SER A 126 4.82 21.05 -17.16
N ASN A 127 5.08 20.24 -16.14
CA ASN A 127 4.22 19.11 -15.76
C ASN A 127 4.04 18.08 -16.88
N ASN A 128 5.08 17.81 -17.68
CA ASN A 128 5.06 16.79 -18.72
C ASN A 128 5.74 15.51 -18.22
N ASN A 129 5.36 14.38 -18.82
CA ASN A 129 5.94 13.09 -18.51
C ASN A 129 6.52 12.45 -19.78
N VAL A 130 7.75 11.97 -19.72
CA VAL A 130 8.38 11.15 -20.76
C VAL A 130 8.76 9.84 -20.09
N PHE A 131 8.27 8.70 -20.60
CA PHE A 131 8.65 7.42 -20.04
C PHE A 131 8.62 6.24 -21.01
N GLY A 132 9.36 5.18 -20.71
CA GLY A 132 9.32 3.92 -21.45
C GLY A 132 9.72 4.06 -22.93
N SER A 133 10.57 5.03 -23.27
CA SER A 133 11.02 5.33 -24.63
C SER A 133 12.51 5.05 -24.81
N ASN A 134 12.92 4.78 -26.05
CA ASN A 134 14.32 4.62 -26.45
C ASN A 134 14.78 5.83 -27.28
N ILE A 135 15.66 6.67 -26.74
CA ILE A 135 16.14 7.90 -27.38
C ILE A 135 17.62 7.77 -27.70
N LYS A 136 17.96 7.59 -28.98
CA LYS A 136 19.32 7.25 -29.40
C LYS A 136 19.83 7.96 -30.62
N ASP A 137 21.15 8.00 -30.80
CA ASP A 137 21.80 8.53 -32.00
C ASP A 137 21.40 9.98 -32.32
N ASN A 138 21.15 10.79 -31.29
CA ASN A 138 20.89 12.23 -31.40
C ASN A 138 22.09 13.06 -30.95
N TRP A 139 22.16 14.33 -31.34
CA TRP A 139 23.13 15.23 -30.73
C TRP A 139 22.82 15.44 -29.25
N CYS A 140 21.58 15.75 -28.90
CA CYS A 140 21.07 15.69 -27.54
C CYS A 140 19.84 14.79 -27.50
N GLY A 141 19.80 13.79 -26.62
CA GLY A 141 18.66 12.91 -26.49
C GLY A 141 17.43 13.67 -26.00
N ILE A 142 17.51 14.22 -24.78
CA ILE A 142 16.44 15.00 -24.16
C ILE A 142 16.99 16.35 -23.71
N TRP A 143 16.36 17.44 -24.16
CA TRP A 143 16.72 18.80 -23.76
C TRP A 143 15.58 19.49 -23.02
N ILE A 144 15.84 19.91 -21.79
CA ILE A 144 14.90 20.59 -20.91
C ILE A 144 15.39 22.02 -20.68
N GLN A 145 14.59 23.03 -21.04
CA GLN A 145 14.98 24.43 -20.93
C GLN A 145 13.84 25.30 -20.41
N ASN A 146 14.11 26.11 -19.38
CA ASN A 146 13.13 27.05 -18.79
C ASN A 146 11.79 26.37 -18.43
N SER A 147 11.88 25.13 -17.96
CA SER A 147 10.77 24.20 -17.74
C SER A 147 10.79 23.72 -16.29
N LEU A 148 9.65 23.25 -15.76
CA LEU A 148 9.54 22.80 -14.38
C LEU A 148 8.54 21.66 -14.21
N ASN A 149 8.71 20.87 -13.15
CA ASN A 149 7.87 19.74 -12.78
C ASN A 149 7.75 18.67 -13.88
N ASN A 150 8.74 18.53 -14.76
CA ASN A 150 8.73 17.43 -15.73
C ASN A 150 9.32 16.17 -15.10
N ILE A 151 8.77 15.02 -15.47
CA ILE A 151 9.23 13.70 -15.05
C ILE A 151 9.74 12.98 -16.29
N ILE A 152 10.98 12.51 -16.23
CA ILE A 152 11.63 11.68 -17.24
C ILE A 152 11.98 10.36 -16.56
N SER A 153 11.34 9.26 -16.93
CA SER A 153 11.51 8.02 -16.19
C SER A 153 11.44 6.76 -17.02
N GLU A 154 12.14 5.70 -16.62
CA GLU A 154 12.11 4.41 -17.33
C GLU A 154 12.48 4.52 -18.82
N ASP A 155 13.23 5.55 -19.21
CA ASP A 155 13.71 5.74 -20.59
C ASP A 155 15.13 5.16 -20.75
N THR A 156 15.41 4.66 -21.95
CA THR A 156 16.77 4.33 -22.39
C THR A 156 17.27 5.47 -23.27
N VAL A 157 18.31 6.17 -22.83
CA VAL A 157 18.94 7.29 -23.54
C VAL A 157 20.37 6.91 -23.89
N GLU A 158 20.60 6.43 -25.12
CA GLU A 158 21.88 5.80 -25.50
C GLU A 158 22.54 6.38 -26.75
N SER A 159 23.87 6.32 -26.84
CA SER A 159 24.62 6.66 -28.07
C SER A 159 24.41 8.11 -28.57
N ASN A 160 24.06 9.03 -27.67
CA ASN A 160 23.89 10.44 -28.00
C ASN A 160 25.22 11.21 -27.87
N THR A 161 25.31 12.45 -28.38
CA THR A 161 26.46 13.31 -28.01
C THR A 161 26.34 13.77 -26.56
N TYR A 162 25.16 14.24 -26.19
CA TYR A 162 24.70 14.49 -24.83
C TYR A 162 23.44 13.66 -24.58
N GLY A 163 23.37 12.89 -23.50
CA GLY A 163 22.17 12.10 -23.19
C GLY A 163 20.99 13.01 -22.82
N VAL A 164 21.03 13.59 -21.62
CA VAL A 164 20.03 14.54 -21.12
C VAL A 164 20.68 15.86 -20.74
N TRP A 165 20.15 16.98 -21.23
CA TRP A 165 20.61 18.32 -20.90
C TRP A 165 19.51 19.09 -20.17
N ILE A 166 19.77 19.47 -18.92
CA ILE A 166 18.86 20.20 -18.05
C ILE A 166 19.37 21.62 -17.87
N TRP A 167 18.65 22.58 -18.45
CA TRP A 167 18.80 24.01 -18.19
C TRP A 167 17.48 24.56 -17.62
N ALA A 168 17.13 24.03 -16.46
CA ALA A 168 15.79 24.07 -15.89
C ALA A 168 15.84 23.68 -14.41
N SER A 169 14.78 24.01 -13.67
CA SER A 169 14.71 23.73 -12.23
C SER A 169 13.49 22.89 -11.87
N ASN A 170 13.55 22.17 -10.75
CA ASN A 170 12.45 21.38 -10.22
C ASN A 170 11.93 20.28 -11.17
N ASN A 171 12.82 19.51 -11.80
CA ASN A 171 12.46 18.35 -12.63
C ASN A 171 12.98 17.04 -11.99
N THR A 172 12.38 15.92 -12.37
CA THR A 172 12.74 14.60 -11.87
C THR A 172 13.19 13.71 -13.01
N LEU A 173 14.37 13.11 -12.86
CA LEU A 173 14.87 12.04 -13.71
C LEU A 173 15.02 10.78 -12.85
N SER A 174 14.25 9.73 -13.14
CA SER A 174 14.30 8.52 -12.34
C SER A 174 14.27 7.23 -13.15
N GLU A 175 15.03 6.22 -12.72
CA GLU A 175 14.95 4.87 -13.31
C GLU A 175 15.29 4.83 -14.82
N ASN A 176 16.10 5.77 -15.31
CA ASN A 176 16.54 5.81 -16.70
C ASN A 176 17.88 5.07 -16.87
N ILE A 177 18.09 4.50 -18.06
CA ILE A 177 19.39 4.00 -18.50
C ILE A 177 20.03 5.04 -19.41
N ILE A 178 21.14 5.65 -18.99
CA ILE A 178 21.81 6.73 -19.71
C ILE A 178 23.22 6.27 -20.07
N ALA A 179 23.40 5.87 -21.34
CA ALA A 179 24.56 5.09 -21.74
C ALA A 179 25.29 5.63 -22.98
N ASN A 180 26.60 5.36 -23.07
CA ASN A 180 27.39 5.52 -24.29
C ASN A 180 27.36 6.93 -24.91
N SER A 181 27.12 7.97 -24.10
CA SER A 181 27.13 9.35 -24.59
C SER A 181 28.56 9.84 -24.78
N SER A 182 28.84 10.36 -25.98
CA SER A 182 30.22 10.67 -26.38
C SER A 182 30.86 11.88 -25.68
N ILE A 183 30.05 12.78 -25.08
CA ILE A 183 30.55 13.90 -24.27
C ILE A 183 30.08 13.79 -22.81
N SER A 184 28.78 13.67 -22.57
CA SER A 184 28.24 13.55 -21.21
C SER A 184 26.90 12.82 -21.23
N GLY A 185 26.68 11.93 -20.27
CA GLY A 185 25.39 11.27 -20.06
C GLY A 185 24.34 12.32 -19.68
N ILE A 186 24.63 13.10 -18.64
CA ILE A 186 23.75 14.17 -18.16
C ILE A 186 24.51 15.48 -18.00
N VAL A 187 23.89 16.59 -18.39
CA VAL A 187 24.37 17.94 -18.15
C VAL A 187 23.35 18.69 -17.30
N ILE A 188 23.81 19.30 -16.21
CA ILE A 188 23.04 20.25 -15.40
C ILE A 188 23.67 21.63 -15.59
N ASP A 189 22.97 22.50 -16.31
CA ASP A 189 23.48 23.78 -16.79
C ASP A 189 23.26 24.92 -15.79
N ALA A 190 23.90 26.06 -16.06
CA ALA A 190 23.95 27.22 -15.18
C ALA A 190 22.57 27.67 -14.70
N ASP A 191 22.52 28.03 -13.42
CA ASP A 191 21.31 28.50 -12.72
C ASP A 191 20.18 27.46 -12.59
N SER A 192 20.47 26.18 -12.85
CA SER A 192 19.53 25.07 -12.59
C SER A 192 19.58 24.64 -11.13
N SER A 193 18.42 24.53 -10.48
CA SER A 193 18.30 24.09 -9.08
C SER A 193 17.15 23.11 -8.85
N ASP A 194 17.16 22.46 -7.69
CA ASP A 194 16.04 21.64 -7.19
C ASP A 194 15.65 20.48 -8.12
N ASN A 195 16.54 20.04 -9.03
CA ASN A 195 16.29 18.82 -9.81
C ASN A 195 16.66 17.59 -8.97
N THR A 196 15.88 16.53 -9.13
CA THR A 196 16.10 15.24 -8.45
C THR A 196 16.43 14.16 -9.47
N LEU A 197 17.59 13.53 -9.30
CA LEU A 197 18.06 12.43 -10.12
C LEU A 197 18.20 11.19 -9.22
N SER A 198 17.39 10.17 -9.43
CA SER A 198 17.41 8.97 -8.57
C SER A 198 17.12 7.67 -9.28
N GLY A 199 17.79 6.58 -8.91
CA GLY A 199 17.54 5.27 -9.52
C GLY A 199 18.04 5.13 -10.95
N ASN A 200 18.82 6.08 -11.48
CA ASN A 200 19.30 6.02 -12.87
C ASN A 200 20.56 5.16 -12.98
N GLU A 201 20.69 4.43 -14.08
CA GLU A 201 21.91 3.70 -14.46
C GLU A 201 22.69 4.52 -15.48
N ILE A 202 23.79 5.14 -15.06
CA ILE A 202 24.58 6.09 -15.86
C ILE A 202 25.91 5.43 -16.20
N MET A 203 26.04 4.93 -17.44
CA MET A 203 27.16 4.05 -17.80
C MET A 203 27.91 4.39 -19.08
N ASN A 204 29.21 4.07 -19.12
CA ASN A 204 30.02 4.12 -20.35
C ASN A 204 30.00 5.49 -21.07
N ASN A 205 29.75 6.58 -20.34
CA ASN A 205 29.77 7.93 -20.90
C ASN A 205 31.18 8.53 -20.75
N ALA A 206 31.53 9.50 -21.60
CA ALA A 206 32.78 10.26 -21.40
C ALA A 206 32.77 11.04 -20.08
N ARG A 207 31.60 11.56 -19.69
CA ARG A 207 31.30 12.00 -18.32
C ARG A 207 29.95 11.44 -17.92
N GLY A 208 29.80 10.91 -16.72
CA GLY A 208 28.49 10.50 -16.21
C GLY A 208 27.59 11.72 -16.08
N ILE A 209 27.96 12.64 -15.19
CA ILE A 209 27.28 13.93 -15.00
C ILE A 209 28.28 15.09 -15.18
N TRP A 210 27.84 16.15 -15.86
CA TRP A 210 28.52 17.43 -15.91
C TRP A 210 27.67 18.53 -15.28
N VAL A 211 28.13 19.09 -14.17
CA VAL A 211 27.49 20.22 -13.47
C VAL A 211 28.20 21.53 -13.81
N ILE A 212 27.46 22.48 -14.38
CA ILE A 212 27.95 23.79 -14.83
C ILE A 212 27.27 24.87 -13.99
N SER A 213 27.92 25.34 -12.93
CA SER A 213 27.40 26.46 -12.12
C SER A 213 25.95 26.28 -11.65
N ALA A 214 25.59 25.08 -11.21
CA ALA A 214 24.28 24.68 -10.74
C ALA A 214 24.37 24.17 -9.30
N SER A 215 23.37 24.50 -8.48
CA SER A 215 23.34 24.17 -7.04
C SER A 215 21.99 23.59 -6.63
N ASP A 216 21.95 23.01 -5.43
CA ASP A 216 20.72 22.54 -4.79
C ASP A 216 19.99 21.44 -5.58
N ASN A 217 20.72 20.70 -6.44
CA ASN A 217 20.20 19.48 -7.06
C ASN A 217 20.51 18.27 -6.18
N ARG A 218 19.68 17.24 -6.26
CA ARG A 218 19.75 16.01 -5.45
C ARG A 218 20.04 14.82 -6.36
N PHE A 219 21.11 14.08 -6.06
CA PHE A 219 21.53 12.89 -6.77
C PHE A 219 21.68 11.76 -5.75
N TYR A 220 20.79 10.77 -5.76
CA TYR A 220 20.89 9.64 -4.83
C TYR A 220 20.38 8.38 -5.49
N HIS A 221 20.83 7.21 -5.03
CA HIS A 221 20.41 5.93 -5.57
C HIS A 221 20.67 5.74 -7.07
N ASN A 222 21.63 6.45 -7.65
CA ASN A 222 22.06 6.22 -9.04
C ASN A 222 23.25 5.25 -9.08
N SER A 223 23.40 4.55 -10.21
CA SER A 223 24.52 3.65 -10.47
C SER A 223 25.45 4.26 -11.52
N PHE A 224 26.61 4.77 -11.11
CA PHE A 224 27.65 5.34 -11.98
C PHE A 224 28.66 4.26 -12.39
N ILE A 225 28.56 3.77 -13.62
CA ILE A 225 29.27 2.56 -14.07
C ILE A 225 30.20 2.86 -15.25
N GLU A 226 31.50 2.70 -15.06
CA GLU A 226 32.49 2.72 -16.15
C GLU A 226 32.44 4.00 -17.02
N ASN A 227 32.00 5.14 -16.46
CA ASN A 227 32.18 6.42 -17.12
C ASN A 227 33.66 6.81 -17.09
N THR A 228 34.17 7.45 -18.15
CA THR A 228 35.58 7.91 -18.17
C THR A 228 35.86 8.90 -17.03
N GLN A 229 34.87 9.70 -16.68
CA GLN A 229 34.81 10.51 -15.47
C GLN A 229 33.40 10.40 -14.89
N GLN A 230 33.23 9.96 -13.65
CA GLN A 230 31.89 9.81 -13.05
C GLN A 230 31.15 11.15 -12.99
N VAL A 231 31.79 12.17 -12.41
CA VAL A 231 31.24 13.52 -12.27
C VAL A 231 32.29 14.56 -12.64
N HIS A 232 31.86 15.57 -13.40
CA HIS A 232 32.64 16.77 -13.68
C HIS A 232 31.90 18.00 -13.15
N ILE A 233 32.53 18.74 -12.23
CA ILE A 233 32.00 19.99 -11.68
C ILE A 233 32.88 21.13 -12.17
N SER A 234 32.32 22.06 -12.94
CA SER A 234 33.11 23.15 -13.54
C SER A 234 33.54 24.22 -12.54
N MET A 235 32.76 24.44 -11.48
CA MET A 235 33.07 25.41 -10.43
C MET A 235 32.69 24.84 -9.06
N SER A 236 33.68 24.56 -8.23
CA SER A 236 33.49 23.93 -6.92
C SER A 236 32.81 24.80 -5.85
N VAL A 237 32.27 25.97 -6.18
CA VAL A 237 31.55 26.82 -5.22
C VAL A 237 30.06 26.50 -5.14
N TYR A 238 29.54 25.75 -6.11
CA TYR A 238 28.13 25.37 -6.16
C TYR A 238 27.96 24.00 -5.50
N ALA A 239 27.16 23.97 -4.43
CA ALA A 239 26.91 22.78 -3.65
C ALA A 239 25.71 22.01 -4.21
N ASN A 240 25.82 20.69 -4.27
CA ASN A 240 24.72 19.77 -4.57
C ASN A 240 24.73 18.63 -3.55
N VAL A 241 23.61 17.93 -3.44
CA VAL A 241 23.46 16.81 -2.50
C VAL A 241 23.60 15.51 -3.27
N TRP A 242 24.49 14.63 -2.83
CA TRP A 242 24.84 13.39 -3.52
C TRP A 242 24.47 12.13 -2.72
N ASP A 243 23.60 12.26 -1.73
CA ASP A 243 23.04 11.14 -0.97
C ASP A 243 21.65 11.48 -0.42
N ASP A 244 20.93 10.47 0.05
CA ASP A 244 19.63 10.62 0.73
C ASP A 244 19.74 10.37 2.25
N GLY A 245 20.95 10.47 2.79
CA GLY A 245 21.24 10.25 4.20
C GLY A 245 21.13 8.79 4.65
N TYR A 246 21.50 8.52 5.91
CA TYR A 246 21.38 7.20 6.51
C TYR A 246 19.93 6.91 7.00
N PRO A 247 19.40 5.68 6.85
CA PRO A 247 19.99 4.49 6.22
C PRO A 247 19.69 4.38 4.72
N SER A 248 19.13 5.41 4.09
CA SER A 248 18.76 5.40 2.66
C SER A 248 19.99 5.16 1.78
N GLY A 249 21.12 5.78 2.13
CA GLY A 249 22.36 5.71 1.38
C GLY A 249 22.43 6.75 0.26
N GLY A 250 23.50 6.66 -0.53
CA GLY A 250 23.82 7.56 -1.61
C GLY A 250 23.78 6.89 -2.97
N ASN A 251 24.81 7.09 -3.77
CA ASN A 251 24.95 6.52 -5.10
C ASN A 251 25.94 5.36 -5.09
N TYR A 252 25.80 4.46 -6.07
CA TYR A 252 26.83 3.48 -6.36
C TYR A 252 27.85 4.06 -7.36
N TRP A 253 29.13 3.84 -7.09
CA TRP A 253 30.22 4.30 -7.95
C TRP A 253 31.14 3.12 -8.29
N SER A 254 31.27 2.77 -9.57
CA SER A 254 32.10 1.63 -9.98
C SER A 254 33.58 1.77 -9.66
N ASP A 255 34.05 2.99 -9.38
CA ASP A 255 35.41 3.35 -9.00
C ASP A 255 35.57 3.62 -7.49
N TYR A 256 34.50 3.46 -6.69
CA TYR A 256 34.61 3.56 -5.23
C TYR A 256 35.43 2.40 -4.67
N ALA A 257 36.52 2.74 -3.99
CA ALA A 257 37.49 1.79 -3.44
C ALA A 257 37.42 1.69 -1.91
N GLY A 258 36.39 2.26 -1.28
CA GLY A 258 36.19 2.21 0.15
C GLY A 258 35.78 0.82 0.64
N VAL A 259 35.70 0.69 1.96
CA VAL A 259 35.29 -0.54 2.64
C VAL A 259 33.96 -0.32 3.34
N ASP A 260 33.32 -1.42 3.71
CA ASP A 260 32.06 -1.47 4.46
C ASP A 260 32.29 -2.44 5.63
N LEU A 261 32.78 -1.89 6.74
CA LEU A 261 33.08 -2.59 7.99
C LEU A 261 32.27 -2.02 9.16
N TYR A 262 31.72 -0.82 8.99
CA TYR A 262 30.93 -0.11 9.96
C TYR A 262 29.54 0.24 9.42
N SER A 263 28.65 0.57 10.35
CA SER A 263 27.24 0.87 10.11
C SER A 263 26.82 2.07 10.95
N GLY A 264 25.56 2.47 10.78
CA GLY A 264 24.94 3.57 11.50
C GLY A 264 25.20 4.93 10.84
N ALA A 265 24.47 5.95 11.31
CA ALA A 265 24.49 7.29 10.70
C ALA A 265 25.86 8.01 10.78
N SER A 266 26.79 7.52 11.61
CA SER A 266 28.16 8.04 11.68
C SER A 266 29.21 7.04 11.17
N GLN A 267 28.78 5.90 10.62
CA GLN A 267 29.64 4.85 10.07
C GLN A 267 30.74 4.44 11.07
N ASN A 268 30.33 4.19 12.32
CA ASN A 268 31.23 3.90 13.44
C ASN A 268 30.77 2.72 14.32
N GLU A 269 29.63 2.11 14.01
CA GLU A 269 29.15 0.90 14.69
C GLU A 269 29.67 -0.32 13.94
N THR A 270 30.25 -1.32 14.62
CA THR A 270 30.83 -2.48 13.92
C THR A 270 29.76 -3.32 13.23
N GLY A 271 29.96 -3.62 11.94
CA GLY A 271 29.07 -4.43 11.12
C GLY A 271 28.82 -3.75 9.77
N SER A 272 28.71 -4.54 8.71
CA SER A 272 28.45 -4.05 7.35
C SER A 272 26.95 -3.86 7.12
N ASP A 273 26.57 -2.78 6.46
CA ASP A 273 25.19 -2.47 6.09
C ASP A 273 24.97 -2.15 4.60
N GLY A 274 26.00 -2.36 3.76
CA GLY A 274 25.95 -2.13 2.33
C GLY A 274 26.23 -0.68 1.93
N ILE A 275 26.53 0.18 2.90
CA ILE A 275 26.98 1.56 2.72
C ILE A 275 28.48 1.61 3.02
N GLY A 276 29.22 2.38 2.22
CA GLY A 276 30.65 2.57 2.39
C GLY A 276 30.97 3.44 3.60
N ASP A 277 31.98 3.02 4.38
CA ASP A 277 32.43 3.70 5.60
C ASP A 277 33.03 5.09 5.34
N ASN A 278 33.40 5.40 4.09
CA ASN A 278 34.05 6.64 3.69
C ASN A 278 33.24 7.36 2.60
N PRO A 279 33.11 8.69 2.67
CA PRO A 279 32.47 9.46 1.61
C PRO A 279 33.17 9.30 0.26
N TYR A 280 32.40 9.30 -0.83
CA TYR A 280 32.92 9.50 -2.18
C TYR A 280 33.09 11.00 -2.42
N PHE A 281 34.34 11.46 -2.42
CA PHE A 281 34.69 12.88 -2.45
C PHE A 281 34.90 13.36 -3.89
N MET A 282 34.07 14.28 -4.36
CA MET A 282 34.29 14.99 -5.65
C MET A 282 34.98 16.33 -5.40
N ASP A 283 34.42 17.16 -4.52
CA ASP A 283 35.05 18.35 -3.96
C ASP A 283 34.47 18.75 -2.60
N VAL A 284 34.95 19.85 -2.02
CA VAL A 284 34.60 20.28 -0.66
C VAL A 284 33.11 20.63 -0.46
N HIS A 285 32.36 20.88 -1.53
CA HIS A 285 30.92 21.17 -1.47
C HIS A 285 30.08 20.06 -2.12
N ASN A 286 30.71 19.02 -2.66
CA ASN A 286 30.07 17.94 -3.40
C ASN A 286 30.72 16.61 -2.99
N GLN A 287 30.06 15.91 -2.08
CA GLN A 287 30.45 14.58 -1.67
C GLN A 287 29.20 13.74 -1.42
N ASP A 288 29.28 12.46 -1.75
CA ASP A 288 28.33 11.46 -1.33
C ASP A 288 28.82 10.88 -0.01
N ASN A 289 28.08 11.12 1.07
CA ASN A 289 28.48 10.70 2.41
C ASN A 289 28.22 9.21 2.68
N TYR A 290 27.38 8.57 1.87
CA TYR A 290 26.94 7.21 2.08
C TYR A 290 27.00 6.40 0.78
N PRO A 291 28.19 6.24 0.14
CA PRO A 291 28.29 5.52 -1.13
C PRO A 291 27.77 4.10 -1.00
N LEU A 292 26.95 3.64 -1.95
CA LEU A 292 26.45 2.27 -1.93
C LEU A 292 27.52 1.29 -2.41
N MET A 293 27.63 0.14 -1.75
CA MET A 293 28.60 -0.91 -2.09
C MET A 293 28.18 -1.77 -3.29
N THR A 294 26.91 -1.74 -3.66
CA THR A 294 26.36 -2.48 -4.79
C THR A 294 25.49 -1.57 -5.66
N PRO A 295 25.48 -1.78 -6.99
CA PRO A 295 24.62 -1.01 -7.88
C PRO A 295 23.15 -1.25 -7.55
N ILE A 296 22.36 -0.19 -7.62
CA ILE A 296 20.91 -0.30 -7.59
C ILE A 296 20.46 -0.82 -8.94
N THR A 297 19.84 -1.99 -8.93
CA THR A 297 19.26 -2.64 -10.09
C THR A 297 17.74 -2.66 -9.92
N PRO A 298 16.95 -2.81 -10.99
CA PRO A 298 15.50 -2.99 -10.87
C PRO A 298 15.11 -4.10 -9.89
N LEU A 299 15.89 -5.19 -9.87
CA LEU A 299 15.71 -6.30 -8.92
C LEU A 299 15.88 -5.88 -7.44
N TYR A 300 16.71 -4.88 -7.15
CA TYR A 300 16.85 -4.35 -5.79
C TYR A 300 15.55 -3.68 -5.34
N TYR A 301 14.91 -2.88 -6.19
CA TYR A 301 13.62 -2.24 -5.84
C TYR A 301 12.51 -3.28 -5.71
N GLU A 302 12.43 -4.27 -6.61
CA GLU A 302 11.48 -5.39 -6.47
C GLU A 302 11.66 -6.13 -5.14
N LEU A 303 12.92 -6.37 -4.74
CA LEU A 303 13.22 -7.05 -3.48
C LEU A 303 12.94 -6.16 -2.26
N LEU A 304 13.23 -4.87 -2.34
CA LEU A 304 12.98 -3.91 -1.27
C LEU A 304 11.47 -3.74 -1.03
N GLU A 305 10.67 -3.66 -2.10
CA GLU A 305 9.22 -3.63 -2.03
C GLU A 305 8.68 -4.92 -1.40
N ALA A 306 9.17 -6.08 -1.84
CA ALA A 306 8.80 -7.37 -1.27
C ALA A 306 9.20 -7.50 0.22
N TYR A 307 10.38 -6.98 0.60
CA TYR A 307 10.85 -6.95 1.97
C TYR A 307 9.96 -6.05 2.85
N ASN A 308 9.64 -4.85 2.39
CA ASN A 308 8.78 -3.92 3.13
C ASN A 308 7.37 -4.47 3.31
N ALA A 309 6.82 -5.16 2.30
CA ALA A 309 5.56 -5.88 2.41
C ALA A 309 5.64 -6.99 3.48
N LEU A 310 6.71 -7.79 3.47
CA LEU A 310 6.93 -8.83 4.47
C LEU A 310 7.11 -8.26 5.90
N LEU A 311 7.78 -7.12 6.03
CA LEU A 311 7.95 -6.45 7.32
C LEU A 311 6.61 -5.95 7.88
N ALA A 312 5.74 -5.42 7.03
CA ALA A 312 4.38 -5.04 7.41
C ALA A 312 3.58 -6.26 7.89
N ASP A 313 3.61 -7.38 7.14
CA ASP A 313 2.97 -8.63 7.53
C ASP A 313 3.48 -9.15 8.89
N TYR A 314 4.79 -9.02 9.14
CA TYR A 314 5.38 -9.39 10.43
C TYR A 314 4.88 -8.52 11.59
N GLN A 315 4.75 -7.21 11.37
CA GLN A 315 4.25 -6.29 12.40
C GLN A 315 2.79 -6.60 12.75
N ASP A 316 1.96 -6.87 11.75
CA ASP A 316 0.56 -7.27 11.94
C ASP A 316 0.44 -8.59 12.70
N LEU A 317 1.28 -9.57 12.34
CA LEU A 317 1.35 -10.85 13.06
C LEU A 317 1.79 -10.66 14.53
N ASN A 318 2.77 -9.78 14.77
CA ASN A 318 3.24 -9.49 16.12
C ASN A 318 2.16 -8.78 16.96
N SER A 319 1.37 -7.89 16.36
CA SER A 319 0.21 -7.29 17.02
C SER A 319 -0.83 -8.34 17.41
N THR A 320 -1.18 -9.22 16.47
CA THR A 320 -2.12 -10.33 16.69
C THR A 320 -1.65 -11.26 17.81
N TYR A 321 -0.34 -11.54 17.87
CA TYR A 321 0.26 -12.32 18.96
C TYR A 321 0.04 -11.67 20.34
N HIS A 322 0.22 -10.35 20.45
CA HIS A 322 0.01 -9.64 21.71
C HIS A 322 -1.47 -9.54 22.12
N GLU A 323 -2.39 -9.42 21.15
CA GLU A 323 -3.83 -9.54 21.43
C GLU A 323 -4.18 -10.91 22.01
N LEU A 324 -3.70 -11.99 21.38
CA LEU A 324 -3.92 -13.35 21.87
C LEU A 324 -3.33 -13.57 23.27
N LEU A 325 -2.19 -12.95 23.57
CA LEU A 325 -1.56 -13.02 24.89
C LEU A 325 -2.43 -12.34 25.97
N ASN A 326 -3.10 -11.23 25.62
CA ASN A 326 -4.05 -10.56 26.51
C ASN A 326 -5.30 -11.41 26.73
N ASP A 327 -5.88 -11.96 25.66
CA ASP A 327 -7.04 -12.85 25.74
C ASP A 327 -6.74 -14.08 26.61
N TYR A 328 -5.55 -14.66 26.46
CA TYR A 328 -5.09 -15.77 27.30
C TYR A 328 -5.01 -15.36 28.79
N SER A 329 -4.50 -14.17 29.07
CA SER A 329 -4.39 -13.66 30.44
C SER A 329 -5.76 -13.41 31.08
N GLU A 330 -6.72 -12.89 30.31
CA GLU A 330 -8.11 -12.73 30.75
C GLU A 330 -8.77 -14.09 31.01
N LEU A 331 -8.59 -15.05 30.10
CA LEU A 331 -9.10 -16.41 30.27
C LEU A 331 -8.55 -17.08 31.53
N GLN A 332 -7.27 -16.88 31.84
CA GLN A 332 -6.66 -17.38 33.07
C GLN A 332 -7.29 -16.75 34.31
N SER A 333 -7.52 -15.44 34.32
CA SER A 333 -8.20 -14.75 35.44
C SER A 333 -9.65 -15.23 35.63
N ASN A 334 -10.36 -15.45 34.53
CA ASN A 334 -11.72 -16.00 34.55
C ASN A 334 -11.73 -17.43 35.10
N TYR A 335 -10.75 -18.26 34.71
CA TYR A 335 -10.58 -19.60 35.27
C TYR A 335 -10.33 -19.57 36.78
N ASP A 336 -9.44 -18.70 37.25
CA ASP A 336 -9.12 -18.58 38.69
C ASP A 336 -10.35 -18.13 39.49
N SER A 337 -11.12 -17.18 38.96
CA SER A 337 -12.37 -16.70 39.56
C SER A 337 -13.44 -17.79 39.64
N LEU A 338 -13.59 -18.57 38.57
CA LEU A 338 -14.52 -19.70 38.52
C LEU A 338 -14.12 -20.79 39.54
N ASN A 339 -12.82 -21.06 39.65
CA ASN A 339 -12.28 -22.04 40.59
C ASN A 339 -12.53 -21.60 42.05
N LEU A 340 -12.39 -20.30 42.36
CA LEU A 340 -12.73 -19.76 43.67
C LEU A 340 -14.22 -19.93 44.00
N ALA A 341 -15.10 -19.54 43.07
CA ALA A 341 -16.55 -19.68 43.23
C ALA A 341 -16.96 -21.16 43.44
N TYR A 342 -16.29 -22.09 42.75
CA TYR A 342 -16.50 -23.52 42.94
C TYR A 342 -16.19 -23.95 44.39
N TYR A 343 -15.06 -23.53 44.96
CA TYR A 343 -14.71 -23.88 46.34
C TYR A 343 -15.64 -23.25 47.37
N GLU A 344 -16.09 -22.01 47.16
CA GLU A 344 -17.10 -21.38 48.02
C GLU A 344 -18.43 -22.15 48.00
N LEU A 345 -18.88 -22.56 46.81
CA LEU A 345 -20.10 -23.36 46.66
C LEU A 345 -19.97 -24.72 47.37
N ALA A 346 -18.81 -25.37 47.27
CA ALA A 346 -18.55 -26.63 47.95
C ALA A 346 -18.62 -26.49 49.49
N GLN A 347 -18.13 -25.38 50.05
CA GLN A 347 -18.22 -25.08 51.47
C GLN A 347 -19.67 -24.82 51.90
N ASN A 348 -20.41 -24.00 51.15
CA ASN A 348 -21.81 -23.73 51.42
C ASN A 348 -22.66 -25.00 51.37
N HIS A 349 -22.40 -25.89 50.41
CA HIS A 349 -23.05 -27.19 50.34
C HIS A 349 -22.80 -28.02 51.61
N THR A 350 -21.56 -28.03 52.12
CA THR A 350 -21.20 -28.73 53.37
C THR A 350 -21.95 -28.15 54.57
N LEU A 351 -22.03 -26.82 54.69
CA LEU A 351 -22.79 -26.16 55.75
C LEU A 351 -24.29 -26.45 55.69
N LEU A 352 -24.85 -26.46 54.48
CA LEU A 352 -26.25 -26.81 54.26
C LEU A 352 -26.54 -28.26 54.66
N GLN A 353 -25.64 -29.18 54.33
CA GLN A 353 -25.74 -30.58 54.74
C GLN A 353 -25.76 -30.71 56.28
N ASN A 354 -24.84 -30.03 56.97
CA ASN A 354 -24.82 -30.04 58.45
C ASN A 354 -26.11 -29.47 59.06
N SER A 355 -26.67 -28.43 58.44
CA SER A 355 -27.93 -27.83 58.88
C SER A 355 -29.11 -28.77 58.66
N PHE A 356 -29.12 -29.49 57.54
CA PHE A 356 -30.12 -30.51 57.23
C PHE A 356 -30.06 -31.69 58.22
N ASP A 357 -28.85 -32.15 58.53
CA ASP A 357 -28.65 -33.22 59.51
C ASP A 357 -29.15 -32.80 60.89
N SER A 358 -28.84 -31.56 61.30
CA SER A 358 -29.33 -30.99 62.58
C SER A 358 -30.85 -30.89 62.63
N LEU A 359 -31.48 -30.42 61.54
CA LEU A 359 -32.94 -30.34 61.43
C LEU A 359 -33.58 -31.74 61.49
N THR A 360 -32.94 -32.73 60.87
CA THR A 360 -33.38 -34.12 60.92
C THR A 360 -33.35 -34.65 62.36
N THR A 361 -32.30 -34.34 63.13
CA THR A 361 -32.23 -34.68 64.56
C THR A 361 -33.37 -34.03 65.35
N SER A 362 -33.58 -32.72 65.23
CA SER A 362 -34.67 -32.03 65.94
C SER A 362 -36.05 -32.53 65.54
N TYR A 363 -36.27 -32.90 64.28
CA TYR A 363 -37.51 -33.50 63.83
C TYR A 363 -37.77 -34.85 64.52
N ASN A 364 -36.75 -35.71 64.62
CA ASN A 364 -36.88 -36.99 65.30
C ASN A 364 -37.19 -36.81 66.80
N GLU A 365 -36.52 -35.87 67.47
CA GLU A 365 -36.81 -35.53 68.88
C GLU A 365 -38.25 -35.04 69.06
N LEU A 366 -38.75 -34.18 68.17
CA LEU A 366 -40.12 -33.70 68.22
C LEU A 366 -41.12 -34.85 68.01
N GLN A 367 -40.81 -35.80 67.12
CA GLN A 367 -41.64 -36.97 66.88
C GLN A 367 -41.73 -37.87 68.12
N GLU A 368 -40.63 -38.03 68.87
CA GLU A 368 -40.61 -38.74 70.15
C GLU A 368 -41.45 -38.02 71.21
N GLN A 369 -41.29 -36.70 71.34
CA GLN A 369 -42.09 -35.88 72.26
C GLN A 369 -43.58 -35.95 71.94
N TYR A 370 -43.95 -35.86 70.66
CA TYR A 370 -45.32 -36.01 70.21
C TYR A 370 -45.90 -37.38 70.58
N SER A 371 -45.11 -38.44 70.38
CA SER A 371 -45.52 -39.81 70.73
C SER A 371 -45.74 -39.96 72.23
N SER A 372 -44.87 -39.37 73.05
CA SER A 372 -45.02 -39.33 74.51
C SER A 372 -46.27 -38.55 74.94
N LEU A 373 -46.49 -37.34 74.40
CA LEU A 373 -47.67 -36.52 74.68
C LEU A 373 -48.97 -37.25 74.31
N ASN A 374 -48.99 -37.91 73.16
CA ASN A 374 -50.14 -38.69 72.72
C ASN A 374 -50.42 -39.87 73.67
N SER A 375 -49.38 -40.52 74.21
CA SER A 375 -49.54 -41.55 75.25
C SER A 375 -50.18 -40.98 76.51
N THR A 376 -49.65 -39.88 77.04
CA THR A 376 -50.19 -39.20 78.24
C THR A 376 -51.62 -38.72 78.04
N TYR A 377 -51.94 -38.19 76.86
CA TYR A 377 -53.29 -37.78 76.51
C TYR A 377 -54.28 -38.97 76.57
N ASN A 378 -53.90 -40.11 75.99
CA ASN A 378 -54.73 -41.32 76.02
C ASN A 378 -54.93 -41.85 77.44
N GLU A 379 -53.90 -41.78 78.31
CA GLU A 379 -54.03 -42.14 79.73
C GLU A 379 -55.02 -41.22 80.46
N LEU A 380 -54.91 -39.90 80.31
CA LEU A 380 -55.83 -38.93 80.92
C LEU A 380 -57.28 -39.11 80.44
N GLN A 381 -57.47 -39.48 79.17
CA GLN A 381 -58.80 -39.73 78.62
C GLN A 381 -59.45 -40.97 79.25
N LEU A 382 -58.67 -42.01 79.60
CA LEU A 382 -59.16 -43.18 80.34
C LEU A 382 -59.54 -42.85 81.79
N GLU A 383 -58.87 -41.88 82.43
CA GLU A 383 -59.18 -41.43 83.80
C GLU A 383 -60.42 -40.50 83.87
N GLN A 384 -60.74 -39.78 82.80
CA GLN A 384 -61.85 -38.82 82.78
C GLN A 384 -63.24 -39.48 82.91
N GLU A 385 -63.44 -40.63 82.26
CA GLU A 385 -64.69 -41.41 82.24
C GLU A 385 -65.23 -41.71 83.66
N PRO A 386 -64.46 -42.34 84.57
CA PRO A 386 -64.93 -42.62 85.92
C PRO A 386 -65.23 -41.35 86.73
N ILE A 387 -64.41 -40.29 86.60
CA ILE A 387 -64.60 -39.03 87.32
C ILE A 387 -65.92 -38.35 86.90
N MET A 388 -66.24 -38.33 85.60
CA MET A 388 -67.45 -37.68 85.12
C MET A 388 -68.71 -38.44 85.55
N ASN A 389 -68.63 -39.77 85.65
CA ASN A 389 -69.68 -40.60 86.23
C ASN A 389 -69.89 -40.30 87.72
N GLU A 390 -68.81 -40.16 88.51
CA GLU A 390 -68.92 -39.72 89.91
C GLU A 390 -69.53 -38.32 90.04
N LEU A 391 -69.09 -37.35 89.24
CA LEU A 391 -69.59 -35.97 89.30
C LEU A 391 -71.09 -35.88 88.98
N ASN A 392 -71.55 -36.62 87.97
CA ASN A 392 -72.97 -36.69 87.64
C ASN A 392 -73.79 -37.31 88.78
N ASN A 393 -73.27 -38.35 89.43
CA ASN A 393 -73.89 -38.93 90.62
C ASN A 393 -73.99 -37.89 91.75
N VAL A 394 -72.92 -37.16 92.05
CA VAL A 394 -72.89 -36.12 93.10
C VAL A 394 -73.83 -34.96 92.78
N ARG A 395 -73.85 -34.49 91.54
CA ARG A 395 -74.72 -33.37 91.13
C ARG A 395 -76.20 -33.73 91.22
N ASN A 396 -76.56 -34.96 90.83
CA ASN A 396 -77.93 -35.47 90.99
C ASN A 396 -78.33 -35.49 92.47
N LEU A 397 -77.43 -35.92 93.37
CA LEU A 397 -77.60 -35.84 94.82
C LEU A 397 -77.75 -34.38 95.33
N MET A 398 -76.95 -33.44 94.81
CA MET A 398 -76.97 -32.04 95.22
C MET A 398 -78.26 -31.32 94.80
N TYR A 399 -78.77 -31.56 93.59
CA TYR A 399 -80.05 -30.98 93.16
C TYR A 399 -81.20 -31.44 94.04
N ILE A 400 -81.22 -32.71 94.43
CA ILE A 400 -82.17 -33.26 95.42
C ILE A 400 -82.03 -32.53 96.77
N PHE A 401 -80.81 -32.20 97.20
CA PHE A 401 -80.56 -31.48 98.46
C PHE A 401 -80.97 -30.00 98.43
N ILE A 402 -80.67 -29.27 97.35
CA ILE A 402 -80.99 -27.83 97.25
C ILE A 402 -82.50 -27.63 97.14
N THR A 403 -83.19 -28.42 96.31
CA THR A 403 -84.65 -28.33 96.19
C THR A 403 -85.31 -28.56 97.54
N THR A 404 -84.87 -29.56 98.31
CA THR A 404 -85.37 -29.79 99.67
C THR A 404 -85.05 -28.64 100.64
N THR A 405 -83.91 -27.96 100.50
CA THR A 405 -83.47 -26.85 101.37
C THR A 405 -84.12 -25.49 101.06
N ILE A 406 -84.32 -25.12 99.79
CA ILE A 406 -85.03 -23.88 99.42
C ILE A 406 -86.48 -23.96 99.88
N ILE A 407 -87.11 -25.12 99.71
CA ILE A 407 -88.43 -25.42 100.26
C ILE A 407 -88.43 -25.10 101.76
N LEU A 408 -87.39 -25.52 102.50
CA LEU A 408 -87.23 -25.22 103.92
C LEU A 408 -87.07 -23.71 104.21
N ILE A 409 -86.16 -23.00 103.55
CA ILE A 409 -85.88 -21.58 103.83
C ILE A 409 -87.06 -20.67 103.46
N ALA A 410 -87.72 -20.94 102.34
CA ALA A 410 -88.92 -20.20 101.95
C ALA A 410 -90.00 -20.32 103.04
N ILE A 411 -90.12 -21.51 103.64
CA ILE A 411 -90.96 -21.74 104.82
C ILE A 411 -90.42 -20.89 106.00
N THR A 412 -89.13 -20.93 106.32
CA THR A 412 -88.56 -20.26 107.51
C THR A 412 -88.53 -18.72 107.46
N VAL A 413 -88.11 -18.10 106.36
CA VAL A 413 -88.02 -16.62 106.23
C VAL A 413 -89.39 -15.98 106.24
N TYR A 414 -90.36 -16.64 105.59
CA TYR A 414 -91.77 -16.29 105.67
C TYR A 414 -92.26 -16.22 107.12
N PHE A 415 -91.71 -17.05 108.01
CA PHE A 415 -91.99 -17.00 109.44
C PHE A 415 -91.15 -15.99 110.21
N ALA A 416 -89.84 -15.88 109.97
CA ALA A 416 -88.91 -15.23 110.90
C ALA A 416 -88.83 -13.70 110.76
N THR A 417 -88.78 -13.18 109.53
CA THR A 417 -88.82 -11.72 109.31
C THR A 417 -90.20 -11.15 109.57
N ARG A 418 -91.18 -12.06 109.58
CA ARG A 418 -92.56 -11.79 109.92
C ARG A 418 -92.65 -11.76 111.45
N LYS A 419 -92.42 -10.58 112.02
CA LYS A 419 -93.43 -9.53 112.20
C LYS A 419 -94.59 -10.02 113.09
N PRO A 420 -95.19 -9.12 113.88
CA PRO A 420 -94.61 -7.90 114.47
C PRO A 420 -95.28 -7.57 115.82
N LYS A 421 -94.60 -7.40 116.96
CA LYS A 421 -95.20 -6.69 118.12
C LYS A 421 -94.24 -6.51 119.30
N THR A 422 -94.11 -5.23 119.67
CA THR A 422 -93.66 -4.58 120.93
C THR A 422 -92.42 -5.10 121.63
#